data_AF-A0A9D1T4Y4-F1
#
_entry.id   AF-A0A9D1T4Y4-F1
#
_cell.length_a   1.000
_cell.length_b   1.000
_cell.length_c   1.000
_cell.angle_alpha   90.00
_cell.angle_beta   90.00
_cell.angle_gamma   90.00
#
_symmetry.space_group_name_H-M   'P 1'
#
loop_
_entity.id
_entity.type
_entity.pdbx_description
1 polymer ?
#
loop_
_entity_poly.entity_id
_entity_poly.type
_entity_poly.pdbx_seq_one_letter_code
_entity_poly.pdbx_strand_id
1 'polypeptide(L)' 'MKKEYEVVAEISNACAGSGRPQVYMEEVELENPDEYVRMKHGRDWDQVKKEVLPSGEIQYVLDKGSIAYKYTFTE' A
#
# COMPACT_ATOMS: atom_id res chain seq x y z
N MET A 1 20.61 -3.27 3.09
CA MET A 1 20.90 -3.12 1.64
C MET A 1 19.57 -2.80 1.01
N LYS A 2 19.47 -1.61 0.43
CA LYS A 2 18.24 -1.16 -0.23
C LYS A 2 17.97 -1.99 -1.47
N LYS A 3 16.71 -2.14 -1.80
CA LYS A 3 16.22 -2.74 -3.03
C LYS A 3 15.31 -1.75 -3.73
N GLU A 4 15.26 -1.85 -5.04
CA GLU A 4 14.29 -1.13 -5.85
C GLU A 4 12.95 -1.87 -5.77
N TYR A 5 11.87 -1.12 -5.64
CA TYR A 5 10.51 -1.65 -5.65
C TYR A 5 9.66 -0.82 -6.60
N GLU A 6 8.88 -1.48 -7.45
CA GLU A 6 7.69 -0.88 -8.04
C GLU A 6 6.56 -0.93 -7.01
N VAL A 7 5.98 0.23 -6.69
CA VAL A 7 4.87 0.36 -5.76
C VAL A 7 3.62 0.74 -6.51
N VAL A 8 2.60 -0.11 -6.43
CA VAL A 8 1.25 0.21 -6.89
C VAL A 8 0.40 0.57 -5.66
N ALA A 9 -0.04 1.83 -5.58
CA ALA A 9 -0.90 2.34 -4.54
C ALA A 9 -2.33 2.55 -5.08
N GLU A 10 -3.30 1.82 -4.54
CA GLU A 10 -4.71 1.94 -4.87
C GLU A 10 -5.49 2.56 -3.70
N ILE A 11 -6.22 3.64 -3.98
CA ILE A 11 -7.05 4.36 -3.02
C ILE A 11 -8.50 4.28 -3.45
N SER A 12 -9.31 3.55 -2.70
CA SER A 12 -10.75 3.39 -2.94
C SER A 12 -11.53 4.29 -2.00
N ASN A 13 -12.39 5.18 -2.52
CA ASN A 13 -13.25 6.05 -1.71
C ASN A 13 -14.72 5.75 -2.03
N ALA A 14 -15.43 5.17 -1.06
CA ALA A 14 -16.83 4.78 -1.21
C ALA A 14 -17.79 5.99 -1.24
N CYS A 15 -17.41 7.13 -0.64
CA CYS A 15 -18.24 8.33 -0.56
C CYS A 15 -18.27 9.14 -1.87
N ALA A 16 -17.25 9.01 -2.72
CA ALA A 16 -17.14 9.80 -3.95
C ALA A 16 -17.99 9.27 -5.11
N GLY A 17 -18.75 8.19 -4.93
CA GLY A 17 -19.59 7.58 -5.98
C GLY A 17 -18.82 6.96 -7.15
N SER A 18 -17.50 7.10 -7.19
CA SER A 18 -16.61 6.44 -8.14
C SER A 18 -16.25 5.06 -7.60
N GLY A 19 -16.90 4.01 -8.07
CA GLY A 19 -16.53 2.62 -7.75
C GLY A 19 -15.16 2.18 -8.30
N ARG A 20 -14.32 3.12 -8.76
CA ARG A 20 -13.00 2.88 -9.32
C ARG A 20 -11.94 3.42 -8.36
N PRO A 21 -10.98 2.59 -7.92
CA PRO A 21 -9.82 3.06 -7.16
C PRO A 21 -9.01 4.08 -7.96
N GLN A 22 -8.47 5.08 -7.28
CA GLN A 22 -7.38 5.89 -7.82
C GLN A 22 -6.09 5.08 -7.69
N VAL A 23 -5.34 4.95 -8.79
CA VAL A 23 -4.12 4.14 -8.84
C VAL A 23 -2.93 5.05 -9.09
N TYR A 24 -1.89 4.90 -8.28
CA TYR A 24 -0.59 5.57 -8.42
C TYR A 24 0.50 4.51 -8.49
N MET A 25 1.51 4.76 -9.31
CA MET A 25 2.66 3.88 -9.49
C MET A 25 3.93 4.69 -9.30
N GLU A 26 4.88 4.17 -8.53
CA GLU A 26 6.19 4.79 -8.34
C GLU A 26 7.27 3.72 -8.10
N GLU A 27 8.49 4.00 -8.56
CA GLU A 27 9.69 3.21 -8.25
C GLU A 27 10.40 3.84 -7.05
N VAL A 28 10.74 3.03 -6.04
CA VAL A 28 11.36 3.50 -4.79
C VAL A 28 12.48 2.57 -4.34
N GLU A 29 13.55 3.16 -3.81
CA GLU A 29 14.68 2.40 -3.24
C GLU A 29 14.53 2.32 -1.72
N LEU A 30 14.13 1.14 -1.21
CA LEU A 30 13.78 0.92 0.20
C LEU A 30 14.56 -0.25 0.79
N GLU A 31 14.91 -0.17 2.07
CA GLU A 31 15.39 -1.35 2.81
C GLU A 31 14.24 -2.24 3.27
N ASN A 32 13.11 -1.64 3.63
CA ASN A 32 11.91 -2.34 4.07
C ASN A 32 10.65 -1.59 3.61
N PRO A 33 9.75 -2.23 2.83
CA PRO A 33 8.44 -1.65 2.48
C PRO A 33 7.58 -1.20 3.67
N ASP A 34 7.79 -1.75 4.87
CA ASP A 34 7.09 -1.30 6.10
C ASP A 34 7.32 0.19 6.36
N GLU A 35 8.53 0.69 6.11
CA GLU A 35 8.89 2.09 6.40
C GLU A 35 8.10 3.05 5.51
N TYR A 36 7.96 2.71 4.23
CA TYR A 36 7.16 3.50 3.28
C TYR A 36 5.70 3.59 3.73
N VAL A 37 5.09 2.45 4.13
CA VAL A 37 3.69 2.44 4.56
C VAL A 37 3.52 3.14 5.92
N ARG A 38 4.47 2.99 6.85
CA ARG A 38 4.50 3.73 8.13
C ARG A 38 4.66 5.23 7.95
N MET A 39 5.44 5.69 6.96
CA MET A 39 5.56 7.12 6.66
C MET A 39 4.22 7.73 6.23
N LYS A 40 3.37 6.96 5.52
CA LYS A 40 2.05 7.42 5.09
C LYS A 40 0.96 7.24 6.15
N HIS A 41 1.00 6.12 6.89
CA HIS A 41 -0.09 5.68 7.79
C HIS A 41 0.38 5.37 9.21
N GLY A 42 1.45 6.00 9.69
CA GLY A 42 2.09 5.65 10.98
C GLY A 42 1.20 5.76 12.21
N ARG A 43 0.18 6.62 12.18
CA ARG A 43 -0.82 6.73 13.27
C ARG A 43 -1.79 5.56 13.34
N ASP A 44 -1.97 4.87 12.21
CA ASP A 44 -2.94 3.80 12.00
C ASP A 44 -2.23 2.46 11.70
N TRP A 45 -0.93 2.38 11.99
CA TRP A 45 -0.09 1.24 11.64
C TRP A 45 -0.58 -0.08 12.26
N ASP A 46 -1.16 0.00 13.45
CA ASP A 46 -1.76 -1.14 14.16
C ASP A 46 -2.96 -1.77 13.41
N GLN A 47 -3.59 -1.01 12.51
CA GLN A 47 -4.70 -1.45 11.68
C GLN A 47 -4.26 -1.90 10.27
N VAL A 48 -3.00 -1.68 9.90
CA VAL A 48 -2.46 -2.11 8.61
C VAL A 48 -2.27 -3.63 8.61
N LYS A 49 -2.90 -4.30 7.65
CA LYS A 49 -2.67 -5.73 7.39
C LYS A 49 -1.58 -5.87 6.34
N LYS A 50 -0.59 -6.70 6.63
CA LYS A 50 0.49 -7.06 5.70
C LYS A 50 0.39 -8.52 5.34
N GLU A 51 0.57 -8.84 4.07
CA GLU A 51 0.75 -10.21 3.59
C GLU A 51 1.82 -10.27 2.50
N VAL A 52 2.45 -11.44 2.35
CA VAL A 52 3.33 -11.76 1.21
C VAL A 52 2.56 -12.76 0.36
N LEU A 53 2.27 -12.39 -0.88
CA LEU A 53 1.52 -13.20 -1.81
C LEU A 53 2.38 -14.36 -2.32
N PRO A 54 1.77 -15.46 -2.83
CA PRO A 54 2.53 -16.56 -3.43
C PRO A 54 3.42 -16.16 -4.62
N SER A 55 3.10 -15.03 -5.27
CA SER A 55 3.91 -14.39 -6.33
C SER A 55 5.22 -13.77 -5.81
N GLY A 56 5.34 -13.58 -4.50
CA GLY A 56 6.46 -12.84 -3.87
C GLY A 56 6.17 -11.36 -3.63
N GLU A 57 5.08 -10.83 -4.18
CA GLU A 57 4.64 -9.45 -3.96
C GLU A 57 4.26 -9.23 -2.49
N ILE A 58 4.59 -8.06 -1.96
CA ILE A 58 4.25 -7.69 -0.58
C ILE A 58 3.07 -6.73 -0.63
N GLN A 59 1.96 -7.12 -0.01
CA GLN A 59 0.73 -6.33 0.01
C GLN A 59 0.45 -5.78 1.41
N TYR A 60 0.04 -4.51 1.44
CA TYR A 60 -0.46 -3.82 2.62
C TYR A 60 -1.87 -3.30 2.38
N VAL A 61 -2.77 -3.52 3.33
CA VAL A 61 -4.15 -3.02 3.28
C VAL A 61 -4.47 -2.26 4.56
N LEU A 62 -4.97 -1.03 4.40
CA LEU A 62 -5.59 -0.25 5.46
C LEU A 62 -7.02 0.09 5.05
N ASP A 63 -7.99 -0.45 5.77
CA ASP A 63 -9.41 -0.21 5.55
C ASP A 63 -9.98 0.65 6.68
N LYS A 64 -10.50 1.83 6.34
CA LYS A 64 -11.16 2.79 7.25
C LYS A 64 -12.68 2.82 7.04
N GLY A 65 -13.24 1.84 6.34
CA GLY A 65 -14.66 1.72 6.02
C GLY A 65 -15.07 2.59 4.82
N SER A 66 -14.91 3.92 4.91
CA SER A 66 -15.25 4.83 3.81
C SER A 66 -14.11 5.01 2.80
N ILE A 67 -12.88 4.74 3.22
CA ILE A 67 -11.67 4.80 2.40
C ILE A 67 -10.78 3.60 2.68
N ALA A 68 -10.24 3.00 1.64
CA ALA A 68 -9.28 1.92 1.74
C ALA A 68 -8.03 2.25 0.93
N TYR A 69 -6.87 1.89 1.50
CA TYR A 69 -5.56 2.02 0.88
C TYR A 69 -4.97 0.63 0.70
N LYS A 70 -4.50 0.33 -0.50
CA LYS A 70 -3.78 -0.89 -0.81
C LYS A 70 -2.44 -0.52 -1.44
N TYR A 71 -1.37 -1.10 -0.95
CA TYR A 71 -0.03 -0.96 -1.51
C TYR A 71 0.48 -2.34 -1.89
N THR A 72 0.90 -2.50 -3.14
CA THR A 72 1.57 -3.71 -3.61
C THR A 72 2.99 -3.33 -3.98
N PHE A 73 3.97 -4.05 -3.43
CA PHE A 73 5.38 -3.89 -3.71
C PHE A 73 5.90 -5.09 -4.48
N THR A 74 6.60 -4.81 -5.57
CA THR A 74 7.27 -5.80 -6.42
C THR A 74 8.73 -5.39 -6.58
N GLU A 75 9.66 -6.34 -6.41
CA GLU A 75 11.11 -6.14 -6.62
C GLU A 75 11.49 -6.25 -8.10
#